data_AF-A0A7S3C0I4-F1
#
_entry.id   AF-A0A7S3C0I4-F1
#
_cell.length_a   1.000
_cell.length_b   1.000
_cell.length_c   1.000
_cell.angle_alpha   90.00
_cell.angle_beta   90.00
_cell.angle_gamma   90.00
#
_symmetry.space_group_name_H-M   'P 1'
#
loop_
_entity.id
_entity.type
_entity.pdbx_description
1 polymer ?
#
loop_
_entity_poly.entity_id
_entity_poly.type
_entity_poly.pdbx_seq_one_letter_code
_entity_poly.pdbx_strand_id
1 'polypeptide(L)'
;GDYFTGVDTWLQYVAEPLDAVRKELAPATRLIMNEFIPFNNEWCNNSAHPEASCDFTQASSTTVDINRKTLGWSAAAACFAYGFGRLSELDYLIVGADQLIGGPWPDNEPAVASLDWRTGEANAKYWAVRLLATLGERPRGLYNTTVQGGASPFKPGDSRQGNCGLTT
;
A
#
# COMPACT_ATOMS: atom_id res chain seq x y z
N GLY A 1 2.73 -17.33 6.34
CA GLY A 1 3.84 -16.56 5.75
C GLY A 1 3.56 -15.12 6.07
N ASP A 2 4.55 -14.42 6.62
CA ASP A 2 4.37 -13.05 7.09
C ASP A 2 4.54 -12.10 5.90
N TYR A 3 3.42 -11.66 5.32
CA TYR A 3 3.41 -10.86 4.08
C TYR A 3 3.72 -9.37 4.32
N PHE A 4 3.60 -8.88 5.55
CA PHE A 4 3.67 -7.46 5.88
C PHE A 4 4.72 -7.13 6.95
N THR A 5 5.80 -7.93 7.03
CA THR A 5 6.83 -7.83 8.07
C THR A 5 7.40 -6.43 8.26
N GLY A 6 7.58 -5.66 7.17
CA GLY A 6 8.03 -4.27 7.26
C GLY A 6 7.03 -3.36 8.00
N VAL A 7 5.74 -3.51 7.71
CA VAL A 7 4.67 -2.77 8.40
C VAL A 7 4.55 -3.23 9.85
N ASP A 8 4.58 -4.54 10.10
CA ASP A 8 4.52 -5.11 11.45
C ASP A 8 5.67 -4.64 12.33
N THR A 9 6.89 -4.63 11.78
CA THR A 9 8.08 -4.12 12.46
C THR A 9 7.90 -2.65 12.82
N TRP A 10 7.48 -1.82 11.86
CA TRP A 10 7.24 -0.40 12.13
C TRP A 10 6.15 -0.17 13.19
N LEU A 11 5.05 -0.93 13.14
CA LEU A 11 3.99 -0.87 14.16
C LEU A 11 4.54 -1.19 15.56
N GLN A 12 5.25 -2.32 15.68
CA GLN A 12 5.80 -2.80 16.94
C GLN A 12 6.80 -1.83 17.56
N TYR A 13 7.68 -1.24 16.75
CA TYR A 13 8.77 -0.42 17.26
C TYR A 13 8.48 1.08 17.29
N VAL A 14 7.43 1.55 16.60
CA VAL A 14 7.11 2.98 16.50
C VAL A 14 5.67 3.27 16.89
N ALA A 15 4.69 2.73 16.17
CA ALA A 15 3.29 3.14 16.31
C ALA A 15 2.68 2.73 17.66
N GLU A 16 2.90 1.49 18.09
CA GLU A 16 2.38 0.94 19.35
C GLU A 16 3.03 1.62 20.57
N PRO A 17 4.37 1.79 20.64
CA PRO A 17 4.98 2.56 21.72
C PRO A 17 4.50 4.02 21.78
N LEU A 18 4.33 4.67 20.62
CA LEU A 18 3.83 6.05 20.57
C LEU A 18 2.40 6.17 21.10
N ASP A 19 1.52 5.24 20.73
CA ASP A 19 0.16 5.19 21.26
C ASP A 19 0.13 4.90 22.77
N ALA A 20 1.01 4.02 23.27
CA ALA A 20 1.13 3.75 24.70
C ALA A 20 1.52 5.01 25.48
N VAL A 21 2.53 5.75 25.01
CA VAL A 21 2.95 7.03 25.63
C VAL A 21 1.83 8.07 25.57
N ARG A 22 1.12 8.18 24.44
CA ARG A 22 -0.03 9.08 24.31
C ARG A 22 -1.12 8.75 25.35
N LYS A 23 -1.47 7.47 25.50
CA LYS A 23 -2.49 7.02 26.47
C LYS A 23 -2.11 7.39 27.90
N GLU A 24 -0.83 7.37 28.23
CA GLU A 24 -0.32 7.76 29.55
C GLU A 24 -0.32 9.28 29.76
N LEU A 25 0.28 10.03 28.83
CA LEU A 25 0.59 11.44 29.02
C LEU A 25 -0.51 12.39 28.55
N ALA A 26 -1.29 11.99 27.54
CA ALA A 26 -2.27 12.86 26.89
C ALA A 26 -3.48 12.06 26.35
N PRO A 27 -4.25 11.35 27.22
CA PRO A 27 -5.29 10.42 26.80
C PRO A 27 -6.44 11.06 26.00
N ALA A 28 -6.65 12.38 26.13
CA ALA A 28 -7.65 13.12 25.36
C ALA A 28 -7.21 13.46 23.92
N THR A 29 -5.92 13.30 23.60
CA THR A 29 -5.37 13.55 22.25
C THR A 29 -5.49 12.32 21.37
N ARG A 30 -5.44 12.51 20.05
CA ARG A 30 -5.41 11.43 19.06
C ARG A 30 -4.20 11.57 18.16
N LEU A 31 -3.75 10.45 17.59
CA LEU A 31 -2.65 10.44 16.63
C LEU A 31 -3.19 10.62 15.22
N ILE A 32 -2.38 11.26 14.39
CA ILE A 32 -2.59 11.38 12.96
C ILE A 32 -1.33 10.84 12.31
N MET A 33 -1.50 9.88 11.40
CA MET A 33 -0.46 9.51 10.46
C MET A 33 -0.61 10.43 9.27
N ASN A 34 0.23 11.47 9.19
CA ASN A 34 0.14 12.46 8.13
C ASN A 34 0.39 11.84 6.74
N GLU A 35 1.33 10.91 6.68
CA GLU A 35 1.81 10.34 5.41
C GLU A 35 2.35 8.93 5.66
N PHE A 36 1.65 7.93 5.12
CA PHE A 36 2.10 6.55 5.16
C PHE A 36 2.56 6.08 3.77
N ILE A 37 3.88 5.89 3.65
CA ILE A 37 4.55 5.46 2.43
C ILE A 37 5.01 4.00 2.59
N PRO A 38 4.30 3.01 2.01
CA PRO A 38 4.76 1.64 2.01
C PRO A 38 5.77 1.42 0.89
N PHE A 39 7.02 1.83 1.12
CA PHE A 39 8.12 1.65 0.17
C PHE A 39 8.25 0.19 -0.27
N ASN A 40 7.93 -0.07 -1.54
CA ASN A 40 8.09 -1.36 -2.20
C ASN A 40 8.95 -1.15 -3.44
N ASN A 41 10.18 -1.63 -3.37
CA ASN A 41 11.24 -1.31 -4.34
C ASN A 41 11.14 -2.09 -5.68
N GLU A 42 10.09 -2.90 -5.87
CA GLU A 42 9.85 -3.71 -7.08
C GLU A 42 8.97 -2.98 -8.12
N TRP A 43 9.53 -1.92 -8.68
CA TRP A 43 8.86 -0.98 -9.61
C TRP A 43 9.06 -1.25 -11.12
N CYS A 44 10.03 -2.08 -11.54
CA CYS A 44 10.50 -2.09 -12.93
C CYS A 44 9.63 -2.87 -13.93
N ASN A 45 9.25 -2.22 -15.04
CA ASN A 45 8.65 -2.85 -16.24
C ASN A 45 9.72 -3.38 -17.20
N ASN A 46 10.50 -4.38 -16.80
CA ASN A 46 11.56 -4.87 -17.66
C ASN A 46 11.38 -6.37 -17.95
N SER A 47 10.86 -6.69 -19.13
CA SER A 47 10.77 -8.06 -19.66
C SER A 47 12.12 -8.76 -19.83
N ALA A 48 13.23 -8.02 -19.78
CA ALA A 48 14.61 -8.47 -19.91
C ALA A 48 15.35 -8.62 -18.56
N HIS A 49 14.73 -8.25 -17.42
CA HIS A 49 15.28 -8.50 -16.08
C HIS A 49 14.24 -9.19 -15.20
N PRO A 50 14.10 -10.52 -15.33
CA PRO A 50 13.36 -11.31 -14.36
C PRO A 50 14.12 -11.22 -13.02
N GLU A 51 13.49 -10.54 -12.06
CA GLU A 51 13.70 -10.68 -10.61
C GLU A 51 14.92 -10.04 -9.92
N ALA A 52 15.94 -9.46 -10.59
CA ALA A 52 17.17 -9.09 -9.83
C ALA A 52 17.87 -7.73 -10.10
N SER A 53 17.45 -6.91 -11.06
CA SER A 53 18.17 -5.64 -11.29
C SER A 53 17.24 -4.48 -11.64
N CYS A 54 16.46 -4.07 -10.64
CA CYS A 54 16.04 -2.68 -10.59
C CYS A 54 17.25 -1.84 -10.21
N ASP A 55 18.00 -1.39 -11.21
CA ASP A 55 18.98 -0.33 -10.98
C ASP A 55 18.20 0.98 -10.73
N PHE A 56 18.10 1.36 -9.45
CA PHE A 56 17.43 2.58 -8.97
C PHE A 56 18.02 3.87 -9.55
N THR A 57 19.14 3.79 -10.28
CA THR A 57 19.84 4.94 -10.85
C THR A 57 19.38 5.30 -12.27
N GLN A 58 18.35 4.65 -12.83
CA GLN A 58 18.00 4.88 -14.23
C GLN A 58 17.45 6.30 -14.47
N ALA A 59 18.28 7.13 -15.11
CA ALA A 59 18.02 8.52 -15.50
C ALA A 59 16.80 8.73 -16.44
N SER A 60 16.14 7.65 -16.88
CA SER A 60 14.92 7.65 -17.72
C SER A 60 13.61 7.72 -16.92
N SER A 61 13.67 7.77 -15.58
CA SER A 61 12.51 7.82 -14.68
C SER A 61 11.59 9.04 -14.88
N THR A 62 12.09 10.12 -15.51
CA THR A 62 11.28 11.31 -15.88
C THR A 62 10.20 11.04 -16.93
N THR A 63 10.26 9.86 -17.57
CA THR A 63 9.31 9.45 -18.62
C THR A 63 8.49 8.21 -18.29
N VAL A 64 8.63 7.65 -17.08
CA VAL A 64 7.96 6.40 -16.71
C VAL A 64 6.48 6.70 -16.45
N ASP A 65 5.62 6.24 -17.36
CA ASP A 65 4.18 6.15 -17.13
C ASP A 65 3.89 5.02 -16.11
N ILE A 66 2.73 5.06 -15.44
CA ILE A 66 2.34 4.00 -14.49
C ILE A 66 2.29 2.63 -15.20
N ASN A 67 3.23 1.73 -14.89
CA ASN A 67 3.17 0.35 -15.36
C ASN A 67 2.42 -0.56 -14.37
N ARG A 68 1.16 -0.87 -14.67
CA ARG A 68 0.34 -1.79 -13.86
C ARG A 68 0.76 -3.27 -13.93
N LYS A 69 1.74 -3.63 -14.77
CA LYS A 69 2.28 -5.01 -14.81
C LYS A 69 3.25 -5.30 -13.66
N THR A 70 3.73 -4.29 -12.93
CA THR A 70 4.63 -4.53 -11.80
C THR A 70 3.86 -4.89 -10.54
N LEU A 71 4.43 -5.79 -9.75
CA LEU A 71 3.92 -6.16 -8.43
C LEU A 71 3.90 -4.94 -7.49
N GLY A 72 4.84 -3.99 -7.65
CA GLY A 72 5.03 -2.85 -6.76
C GLY A 72 3.76 -2.03 -6.47
N TRP A 73 2.92 -1.75 -7.47
CA TRP A 73 1.68 -0.98 -7.25
C TRP A 73 0.68 -1.72 -6.37
N SER A 74 0.50 -3.02 -6.63
CA SER A 74 -0.40 -3.88 -5.87
C SER A 74 0.15 -4.17 -4.47
N ALA A 75 1.46 -4.35 -4.33
CA ALA A 75 2.14 -4.52 -3.06
C ALA A 75 2.02 -3.25 -2.19
N ALA A 76 2.27 -2.07 -2.76
CA ALA A 76 2.09 -0.80 -2.07
C ALA A 76 0.64 -0.58 -1.63
N ALA A 77 -0.33 -0.89 -2.50
CA ALA A 77 -1.74 -0.83 -2.15
C ALA A 77 -2.11 -1.77 -0.99
N ALA A 78 -1.61 -3.02 -1.02
CA ALA A 78 -1.86 -4.00 0.02
C ALA A 78 -1.23 -3.60 1.36
N CYS A 79 0.03 -3.15 1.34
CA CYS A 79 0.74 -2.67 2.54
C CYS A 79 0.05 -1.43 3.14
N PHE A 80 -0.39 -0.48 2.31
CA PHE A 80 -1.16 0.67 2.77
C PHE A 80 -2.47 0.23 3.45
N ALA A 81 -3.25 -0.63 2.80
CA ALA A 81 -4.53 -1.09 3.34
C ALA A 81 -4.37 -1.88 4.65
N TYR A 82 -3.34 -2.73 4.72
CA TYR A 82 -3.00 -3.45 5.94
C TYR A 82 -2.63 -2.50 7.08
N GLY A 83 -1.69 -1.58 6.86
CA GLY A 83 -1.29 -0.64 7.90
C GLY A 83 -2.40 0.35 8.28
N PHE A 84 -3.27 0.76 7.35
CA PHE A 84 -4.48 1.53 7.67
C PHE A 84 -5.37 0.79 8.68
N GLY A 85 -5.61 -0.51 8.46
CA GLY A 85 -6.38 -1.33 9.39
C GLY A 85 -5.73 -1.41 10.77
N ARG A 86 -4.43 -1.67 10.82
CA ARG A 86 -3.66 -1.74 12.07
C ARG A 86 -3.62 -0.42 12.82
N LEU A 87 -3.46 0.70 12.13
CA LEU A 87 -3.52 2.04 12.74
C LEU A 87 -4.91 2.40 13.23
N SER A 88 -5.96 1.91 12.57
CA SER A 88 -7.34 2.06 13.04
C SER A 88 -7.56 1.34 14.38
N GLU A 89 -6.95 0.16 14.58
CA GLU A 89 -6.99 -0.56 15.86
C GLU A 89 -6.30 0.21 17.00
N LEU A 90 -5.37 1.11 16.67
CA LEU A 90 -4.71 2.02 17.61
C LEU A 90 -5.44 3.37 17.79
N ASP A 91 -6.65 3.52 17.25
CA ASP A 91 -7.47 4.75 17.32
C ASP A 91 -6.79 5.99 16.69
N TYR A 92 -5.99 5.77 15.62
CA TYR A 92 -5.51 6.89 14.80
C TYR A 92 -6.70 7.59 14.14
N LEU A 93 -6.73 8.92 14.24
CA LEU A 93 -7.83 9.74 13.72
C LEU A 93 -7.81 9.83 12.20
N ILE A 94 -6.61 9.95 11.62
CA ILE A 94 -6.37 10.08 10.18
C ILE A 94 -5.15 9.26 9.81
N VAL A 95 -5.23 8.56 8.67
CA VAL A 95 -4.10 7.96 7.99
C VAL A 95 -4.05 8.52 6.58
N GLY A 96 -3.12 9.43 6.35
CA GLY A 96 -2.87 10.01 5.04
C GLY A 96 -2.17 9.00 4.15
N ALA A 97 -2.78 8.74 2.99
CA ALA A 97 -2.03 8.22 1.86
C ALA A 97 -1.12 9.34 1.34
N ASP A 98 0.05 8.95 0.88
CA ASP A 98 0.93 9.83 0.11
C ASP A 98 0.24 10.35 -1.18
N GLN A 99 0.96 11.11 -2.01
CA GLN A 99 0.51 11.88 -3.15
C GLN A 99 -0.62 11.22 -3.98
N LEU A 100 -1.71 11.97 -4.18
CA LEU A 100 -2.77 11.59 -5.12
C LEU A 100 -2.23 11.56 -6.56
N ILE A 101 -1.44 12.57 -6.92
CA ILE A 101 -0.76 12.72 -8.21
C ILE A 101 0.70 13.03 -7.93
N GLY A 102 1.61 12.19 -8.42
CA GLY A 102 3.04 12.45 -8.40
C GLY A 102 3.51 12.88 -9.79
N GLY A 103 4.30 13.95 -9.87
CA GLY A 103 4.86 14.46 -11.13
C GLY A 103 5.91 13.54 -11.75
N PRO A 104 6.86 14.02 -12.56
CA PRO A 104 8.02 13.23 -12.94
C PRO A 104 8.74 12.65 -11.70
N TRP A 105 9.53 11.60 -11.89
CA TRP A 105 10.39 11.08 -10.82
C TRP A 105 11.11 12.22 -10.06
N PRO A 106 11.24 12.11 -8.72
CA PRO A 106 10.95 10.94 -7.88
C PRO A 106 9.49 10.73 -7.47
N ASP A 107 8.56 11.59 -7.91
CA ASP A 107 7.19 11.60 -7.38
C ASP A 107 6.29 10.50 -7.96
N ASN A 108 6.49 10.06 -9.21
CA ASN A 108 5.68 9.00 -9.83
C ASN A 108 6.24 7.59 -9.58
N GLU A 109 6.18 7.13 -8.33
CA GLU A 109 6.57 5.77 -7.94
C GLU A 109 5.47 5.00 -7.18
N PRO A 110 5.52 3.63 -7.17
CA PRO A 110 4.49 2.79 -6.55
C PRO A 110 4.09 3.10 -5.12
N ALA A 111 5.06 3.48 -4.29
CA ALA A 111 4.82 3.75 -2.88
C ALA A 111 4.14 5.12 -2.67
N VAL A 112 4.28 6.03 -3.63
CA VAL A 112 3.97 7.47 -3.51
C VAL A 112 2.69 7.82 -4.25
N ALA A 113 2.70 7.76 -5.59
CA ALA A 113 1.62 8.28 -6.42
C ALA A 113 0.41 7.33 -6.52
N SER A 114 -0.79 7.89 -6.70
CA SER A 114 -2.03 7.13 -6.88
C SER A 114 -2.61 7.24 -8.31
N LEU A 115 -2.32 8.34 -9.00
CA LEU A 115 -2.75 8.63 -10.36
C LEU A 115 -1.55 9.00 -11.23
N ASP A 116 -1.64 8.64 -12.51
CA ASP A 116 -0.69 9.09 -13.53
C ASP A 116 -0.89 10.59 -13.80
N TRP A 117 0.18 11.39 -13.72
CA TRP A 117 0.07 12.86 -13.81
C TRP A 117 -0.27 13.39 -15.19
N ARG A 118 -0.06 12.61 -16.26
CA ARG A 118 -0.35 13.02 -17.64
C ARG A 118 -1.77 12.66 -18.04
N THR A 119 -2.19 11.47 -17.64
CA THR A 119 -3.44 10.85 -18.12
C THR A 119 -4.55 10.85 -17.06
N GLY A 120 -4.22 11.06 -15.79
CA GLY A 120 -5.14 10.93 -14.66
C GLY A 120 -5.51 9.48 -14.35
N GLU A 121 -4.84 8.50 -14.97
CA GLU A 121 -5.21 7.10 -14.86
C GLU A 121 -4.85 6.52 -13.48
N ALA A 122 -5.80 5.83 -12.84
CA ALA A 122 -5.63 5.30 -11.49
C ALA A 122 -4.80 4.01 -11.42
N ASN A 123 -4.06 3.83 -10.31
CA ASN A 123 -3.37 2.58 -9.97
C ASN A 123 -4.07 1.82 -8.83
N ALA A 124 -3.49 0.69 -8.40
CA ALA A 124 -4.06 -0.13 -7.32
C ALA A 124 -4.19 0.63 -5.98
N LYS A 125 -3.23 1.50 -5.66
CA LYS A 125 -3.23 2.31 -4.43
C LYS A 125 -4.40 3.29 -4.42
N TYR A 126 -4.67 3.97 -5.55
CA TYR A 126 -5.86 4.82 -5.68
C TYR A 126 -7.14 4.06 -5.33
N TRP A 127 -7.34 2.87 -5.90
CA TRP A 127 -8.55 2.09 -5.68
C TRP A 127 -8.67 1.59 -4.23
N ALA A 128 -7.57 1.17 -3.62
CA ALA A 128 -7.54 0.78 -2.21
C ALA A 128 -7.88 1.96 -1.28
N VAL A 129 -7.25 3.12 -1.48
CA VAL A 129 -7.52 4.35 -0.72
C VAL A 129 -8.98 4.78 -0.91
N ARG A 130 -9.48 4.78 -2.14
CA ARG A 130 -10.87 5.13 -2.45
C ARG A 130 -11.86 4.19 -1.76
N LEU A 131 -11.60 2.88 -1.77
CA LEU A 131 -12.43 1.89 -1.08
C LEU A 131 -12.47 2.17 0.43
N LEU A 132 -11.31 2.35 1.06
CA LEU A 132 -11.19 2.64 2.50
C LEU A 132 -11.87 3.96 2.87
N ALA A 133 -11.69 5.01 2.08
CA ALA A 133 -12.36 6.29 2.27
C ALA A 133 -13.89 6.17 2.15
N THR A 134 -14.37 5.43 1.15
CA THR A 134 -15.81 5.16 0.96
C THR A 134 -16.40 4.38 2.14
N LEU A 135 -15.66 3.40 2.67
CA LEU A 135 -16.06 2.67 3.88
C LEU A 135 -16.21 3.62 5.08
N GLY A 136 -15.35 4.63 5.19
CA GLY A 136 -15.32 5.64 6.25
C GLY A 136 -16.37 6.75 6.15
N GLU A 137 -17.18 6.84 5.10
CA GLU A 137 -18.19 7.89 4.91
C GLU A 137 -19.29 7.91 5.98
N ARG A 138 -19.41 6.85 6.77
CA ARG A 138 -20.38 6.73 7.87
C ARG A 138 -19.66 6.15 9.09
N PRO A 139 -20.18 6.36 10.31
CA PRO A 139 -19.65 5.69 11.48
C PRO A 139 -19.54 4.18 11.26
N ARG A 140 -18.34 3.63 11.47
CA ARG A 140 -18.04 2.19 11.40
C ARG A 140 -17.45 1.74 12.73
N GLY A 141 -17.75 0.50 13.11
CA GLY A 141 -17.06 -0.20 14.17
C GLY A 141 -15.95 -1.07 13.60
N LEU A 142 -14.89 -1.29 14.38
CA LEU A 142 -13.93 -2.36 14.12
C LEU A 142 -14.48 -3.66 14.70
N TYR A 143 -14.36 -4.73 13.93
CA TYR A 143 -14.83 -6.06 14.31
C TYR A 143 -13.67 -7.04 14.18
N ASN A 144 -13.43 -7.80 15.25
CA ASN A 144 -12.48 -8.89 15.20
C ASN A 144 -12.96 -9.92 14.20
N THR A 145 -12.14 -10.18 13.19
CA THR A 145 -12.40 -11.18 12.17
C THR A 145 -11.29 -12.22 12.19
N THR A 146 -11.62 -13.46 11.84
CA THR A 146 -10.64 -14.52 11.64
C THR A 146 -10.83 -15.07 10.25
N VAL A 147 -9.81 -14.92 9.41
CA VAL A 147 -9.81 -15.55 8.09
C VAL A 147 -9.34 -16.99 8.28
N GLN A 148 -10.24 -17.95 8.07
CA GLN A 148 -9.84 -19.34 7.91
C GLN A 148 -9.24 -19.48 6.51
N GLY A 149 -7.96 -19.81 6.44
CA GLY A 149 -7.30 -20.06 5.16
C GLY A 149 -8.01 -21.18 4.42
N GLY A 150 -8.76 -20.84 3.38
CA GLY A 150 -9.22 -21.83 2.41
C GLY A 150 -8.03 -22.47 1.72
N ALA A 151 -8.19 -23.69 1.23
CA ALA A 151 -7.18 -24.31 0.37
C ALA A 151 -6.82 -23.33 -0.74
N SER A 152 -5.52 -23.06 -0.93
CA SER A 152 -5.07 -22.26 -2.07
C SER A 152 -5.69 -22.84 -3.33
N PRO A 153 -6.44 -22.06 -4.13
CA PRO A 153 -6.96 -22.56 -5.40
C PRO A 153 -5.82 -22.93 -6.37
N PHE A 154 -4.60 -22.51 -6.07
CA PHE A 154 -3.38 -22.82 -6.82
C PHE A 154 -2.52 -23.83 -6.05
N LYS A 155 -2.20 -24.95 -6.71
CA LYS A 155 -1.22 -25.90 -6.21
C LYS A 155 0.19 -25.34 -6.41
N PRO A 156 1.18 -25.66 -5.55
CA PRO A 156 2.58 -25.37 -5.85
C PRO A 156 2.95 -25.97 -7.22
N GLY A 157 3.40 -25.12 -8.15
CA GLY A 157 3.71 -25.51 -9.54
C GLY A 157 2.58 -25.28 -10.56
N ASP A 158 1.44 -24.71 -10.15
CA ASP A 158 0.38 -24.33 -11.08
C ASP A 158 0.80 -23.07 -11.87
N SER A 159 1.18 -23.25 -13.14
CA SER A 159 1.63 -22.19 -14.05
C SER A 159 0.48 -21.35 -14.65
N ARG A 160 -0.74 -21.51 -14.12
CA ARG A 160 -1.88 -20.68 -14.51
C ARG A 160 -1.62 -19.25 -14.02
N GLN A 161 -1.06 -18.44 -14.92
CA GLN A 161 -1.17 -16.98 -14.85
C GLN A 161 -2.64 -16.68 -14.62
N GLY A 162 -2.99 -16.19 -13.43
CA GLY A 162 -4.34 -15.74 -13.14
C GLY A 162 -4.68 -14.68 -14.16
N ASN A 163 -5.66 -14.95 -15.03
CA ASN A 163 -6.21 -13.93 -15.91
C ASN A 163 -7.02 -12.96 -15.05
N CYS A 164 -6.32 -12.03 -14.38
CA CYS A 164 -6.89 -10.75 -13.99
C CYS A 164 -7.08 -9.92 -15.28
N GLY A 165 -7.90 -10.42 -16.19
CA GLY A 165 -8.35 -9.67 -17.36
C GLY A 165 -9.45 -8.73 -16.91
N LEU A 166 -9.40 -7.49 -17.39
CA LEU A 166 -10.54 -6.57 -17.33
C LEU A 166 -11.74 -7.27 -18.00
N THR A 167 -12.77 -7.57 -17.22
CA THR A 167 -14.09 -7.86 -17.76
C THR A 167 -14.60 -6.57 -18.41
N THR A 168 -14.77 -6.61 -19.72
CA THR A 168 -15.39 -5.55 -20.55
C THR A 168 -16.83 -5.28 -20.16
#